data_AF-A0A7S3NPI9-F1
#
_entry.id   AF-A0A7S3NPI9-F1
#
_cell.length_a   1.000
_cell.length_b   1.000
_cell.length_c   1.000
_cell.angle_alpha   90.00
_cell.angle_beta   90.00
_cell.angle_gamma   90.00
#
_symmetry.space_group_name_H-M   'P 1'
#
loop_
_entity.id
_entity.type
_entity.pdbx_description
1 polymer ?
#
loop_
_entity_poly.entity_id
_entity_poly.type
_entity_poly.pdbx_seq_one_letter_code
_entity_poly.pdbx_strand_id
1 'polypeptide(L)'
;MATFGIEKKEDDENKPQFSFGTAAAASSSAPLSFGGNTNFSLEKPLEASSLFGGGEKVQKFGESNTKEVKNEEGENEAEAESTQEFTPVVQLDEVEVKTLEEDEEIIFKMRARLYRFAETLLNKGTGKKEWIERGVGEAKLLKHREHSKIRLLMRQEKTMKIIVNHVIDPRIQLQPNAGNDKSWVWGAWDFSEGELVDEVFAIRFANAENATKFKDAFTNAQQVMAKLIAGEDGPPNPQADSAAEALSNLKTSEEQKVEDTEQAA
;
A
#
# COMPACT_ATOMS: atom_id res chain seq x y z
N MET A 1 72.29 20.55 22.05
CA MET A 1 72.84 20.84 20.71
C MET A 1 72.22 19.85 19.73
N ALA A 2 71.77 20.36 18.59
CA ALA A 2 71.36 19.68 17.35
C ALA A 2 69.97 19.00 17.30
N THR A 3 69.26 19.42 16.25
CA THR A 3 67.94 19.10 15.72
C THR A 3 68.01 18.05 14.58
N PHE A 4 66.84 17.70 14.03
CA PHE A 4 66.52 16.95 12.80
C PHE A 4 66.53 15.41 12.92
N GLY A 5 65.61 14.64 12.34
CA GLY A 5 64.54 14.92 11.39
C GLY A 5 63.71 13.64 11.14
N ILE A 6 62.52 13.83 10.57
CA ILE A 6 61.46 12.86 10.28
C ILE A 6 61.80 12.00 9.05
N GLU A 7 61.47 10.70 9.07
CA GLU A 7 61.26 9.92 7.84
C GLU A 7 60.07 8.94 7.95
N LYS A 8 59.41 8.77 6.80
CA LYS A 8 58.05 8.27 6.52
C LYS A 8 57.89 6.75 6.58
N LYS A 9 56.66 6.27 6.87
CA LYS A 9 55.70 5.72 5.87
C LYS A 9 54.49 5.08 6.59
N GLU A 10 53.32 5.67 6.37
CA GLU A 10 52.02 4.99 6.50
C GLU A 10 51.63 4.49 5.12
N ASP A 11 51.13 3.26 5.06
CA ASP A 11 50.60 2.63 3.85
C ASP A 11 49.09 2.95 3.68
N ASP A 12 48.75 3.22 2.42
CA ASP A 12 47.46 3.15 1.69
C ASP A 12 46.49 2.06 2.19
N GLU A 13 45.16 2.03 1.98
CA GLU A 13 44.15 2.61 1.08
C GLU A 13 42.80 2.03 1.65
N ASN A 14 41.58 2.57 1.57
CA ASN A 14 40.78 2.88 0.38
C ASN A 14 39.39 3.36 0.87
N LYS A 15 38.94 4.56 0.50
CA LYS A 15 37.52 4.97 0.59
C LYS A 15 37.18 5.75 -0.67
N PRO A 16 36.16 5.35 -1.46
CA PRO A 16 35.85 6.04 -2.71
C PRO A 16 35.15 7.38 -2.45
N GLN A 17 35.77 8.46 -2.93
CA GLN A 17 35.17 9.79 -3.09
C GLN A 17 34.68 9.94 -4.53
N PHE A 18 33.37 10.15 -4.71
CA PHE A 18 32.81 10.55 -6.00
C PHE A 18 32.77 12.08 -6.08
N SER A 19 33.39 12.63 -7.13
CA SER A 19 33.40 14.05 -7.50
C SER A 19 32.68 14.23 -8.84
N PHE A 20 31.72 15.15 -8.91
CA PHE A 20 31.07 15.56 -10.17
C PHE A 20 31.72 16.86 -10.66
N GLY A 21 32.48 16.74 -11.75
CA GLY A 21 33.08 17.87 -12.46
C GLY A 21 32.15 18.41 -13.55
N THR A 22 31.92 19.71 -13.52
CA THR A 22 31.29 20.52 -14.56
C THR A 22 32.27 20.74 -15.72
N ALA A 23 31.83 20.55 -16.97
CA ALA A 23 32.40 21.27 -18.12
C ALA A 23 31.43 21.27 -19.32
N ALA A 24 31.23 22.46 -19.89
CA ALA A 24 30.53 22.72 -21.13
C ALA A 24 31.50 22.72 -22.32
N ALA A 25 31.00 22.33 -23.50
CA ALA A 25 31.22 22.91 -24.85
C ALA A 25 31.30 21.85 -25.96
N ALA A 26 30.76 22.23 -27.12
CA ALA A 26 30.37 21.40 -28.25
C ALA A 26 31.50 21.00 -29.22
N SER A 27 31.30 19.92 -30.00
CA SER A 27 31.72 19.81 -31.41
C SER A 27 31.09 18.63 -32.17
N SER A 28 30.41 18.97 -33.28
CA SER A 28 30.31 18.33 -34.60
C SER A 28 30.21 16.80 -34.83
N SER A 29 29.15 16.48 -35.61
CA SER A 29 29.06 15.62 -36.82
C SER A 29 29.04 14.07 -36.75
N ALA A 30 27.86 13.58 -37.16
CA ALA A 30 27.50 12.38 -37.95
C ALA A 30 26.95 11.14 -37.20
N PRO A 31 25.64 10.82 -37.38
CA PRO A 31 25.12 9.48 -37.14
C PRO A 31 25.19 8.62 -38.41
N LEU A 32 25.69 7.40 -38.20
CA LEU A 32 25.74 6.31 -39.16
C LEU A 32 24.32 5.80 -39.48
N SER A 33 24.13 5.50 -40.76
CA SER A 33 22.93 4.93 -41.36
C SER A 33 22.71 3.47 -40.96
N PHE A 34 21.49 3.11 -40.57
CA PHE A 34 20.95 1.76 -40.72
C PHE A 34 19.59 1.89 -41.41
N GLY A 35 19.56 1.56 -42.71
CA GLY A 35 18.35 1.53 -43.52
C GLY A 35 17.43 0.36 -43.14
N GLY A 36 16.13 0.51 -43.39
CA GLY A 36 15.21 -0.63 -43.33
C GLY A 36 13.74 -0.37 -43.01
N ASN A 37 13.14 0.68 -43.57
CA ASN A 37 11.79 0.68 -44.17
C ASN A 37 10.65 -0.15 -43.52
N THR A 38 9.77 0.50 -42.74
CA THR A 38 8.32 0.28 -42.80
C THR A 38 7.57 1.58 -42.52
N ASN A 39 6.83 2.06 -43.51
CA ASN A 39 5.93 3.22 -43.43
C ASN A 39 4.82 2.98 -42.39
N PHE A 40 4.70 3.88 -41.42
CA PHE A 40 3.46 4.05 -40.65
C PHE A 40 3.22 5.54 -40.43
N SER A 41 2.36 6.13 -41.26
CA SER A 41 1.88 7.50 -41.08
C SER A 41 0.73 7.53 -40.09
N LEU A 42 0.89 8.33 -39.04
CA LEU A 42 -0.11 8.61 -38.02
C LEU A 42 -0.65 10.03 -38.25
N GLU A 43 -1.90 10.16 -38.66
CA GLU A 43 -2.69 11.39 -38.50
C GLU A 43 -3.93 11.13 -37.61
N LYS A 44 -4.42 12.24 -37.04
CA LYS A 44 -5.17 12.41 -35.78
C LYS A 44 -6.61 11.84 -35.72
N PRO A 45 -7.22 11.81 -34.51
CA PRO A 45 -8.33 10.93 -34.14
C PRO A 45 -9.70 11.59 -34.29
N LEU A 46 -10.73 10.77 -34.47
CA LEU A 46 -12.11 11.14 -34.14
C LEU A 46 -12.93 9.92 -33.72
N GLU A 47 -13.46 10.04 -32.50
CA GLU A 47 -14.73 9.55 -31.96
C GLU A 47 -15.10 8.05 -32.03
N ALA A 48 -15.54 7.61 -30.86
CA ALA A 48 -16.15 6.33 -30.55
C ALA A 48 -17.37 6.01 -31.45
N SER A 49 -17.52 4.75 -31.81
CA SER A 49 -18.85 4.15 -31.93
C SER A 49 -18.78 2.63 -31.80
N SER A 50 -19.69 2.15 -30.96
CA SER A 50 -19.99 0.76 -30.65
C SER A 50 -20.09 -0.12 -31.89
N LEU A 51 -19.38 -1.25 -31.83
CA LEU A 51 -19.37 -2.31 -32.82
C LEU A 51 -20.48 -3.33 -32.53
N PHE A 52 -21.72 -2.86 -32.42
CA PHE A 52 -22.90 -3.73 -32.37
C PHE A 52 -24.14 -2.91 -32.78
N GLY A 53 -24.74 -3.25 -33.93
CA GLY A 53 -26.04 -2.68 -34.32
C GLY A 53 -26.29 -2.58 -35.82
N GLY A 54 -27.03 -3.57 -36.32
CA GLY A 54 -28.04 -3.53 -37.39
C GLY A 54 -27.96 -2.51 -38.54
N GLY A 55 -28.03 -3.02 -39.78
CA GLY A 55 -28.28 -2.17 -40.95
C GLY A 55 -28.16 -2.91 -42.28
N GLU A 56 -29.29 -3.44 -42.74
CA GLU A 56 -29.51 -4.24 -43.94
C GLU A 56 -29.17 -3.53 -45.27
N LYS A 57 -28.49 -4.24 -46.19
CA LYS A 57 -28.90 -4.35 -47.61
C LYS A 57 -28.18 -5.50 -48.34
N VAL A 58 -29.04 -6.33 -48.94
CA VAL A 58 -28.77 -7.61 -49.61
C VAL A 58 -28.31 -7.41 -51.07
N GLN A 59 -27.38 -8.25 -51.54
CA GLN A 59 -27.34 -8.72 -52.94
C GLN A 59 -27.61 -10.24 -52.92
N LYS A 60 -28.65 -10.67 -53.64
CA LYS A 60 -29.14 -12.06 -53.71
C LYS A 60 -28.90 -12.63 -55.11
N PHE A 61 -28.51 -13.90 -55.19
CA PHE A 61 -28.57 -14.72 -56.40
C PHE A 61 -29.17 -16.10 -56.06
N GLY A 62 -30.18 -16.53 -56.84
CA GLY A 62 -30.84 -17.86 -56.88
C GLY A 62 -31.89 -18.10 -55.78
N GLU A 63 -33.23 -18.04 -55.97
CA GLU A 63 -34.14 -18.85 -56.82
C GLU A 63 -34.21 -20.31 -56.33
N SER A 64 -35.32 -20.97 -55.99
CA SER A 64 -36.76 -20.75 -56.01
C SER A 64 -37.40 -21.85 -55.13
N ASN A 65 -38.51 -21.61 -54.42
CA ASN A 65 -39.78 -22.33 -54.61
C ASN A 65 -40.92 -21.81 -53.69
N THR A 66 -42.02 -21.46 -54.36
CA THR A 66 -43.46 -21.58 -53.98
C THR A 66 -44.07 -20.89 -52.74
N LYS A 67 -44.84 -19.84 -53.07
CA LYS A 67 -46.25 -19.51 -52.69
C LYS A 67 -46.62 -19.14 -51.23
N GLU A 68 -46.76 -17.81 -51.06
CA GLU A 68 -47.81 -17.01 -50.41
C GLU A 68 -49.12 -17.72 -49.95
N VAL A 69 -49.89 -17.31 -48.92
CA VAL A 69 -49.90 -16.24 -47.89
C VAL A 69 -51.08 -16.61 -46.96
N LYS A 70 -50.97 -16.46 -45.64
CA LYS A 70 -52.02 -15.83 -44.82
C LYS A 70 -51.52 -15.47 -43.40
N ASN A 71 -51.77 -14.20 -43.09
CA ASN A 71 -51.52 -13.46 -41.85
C ASN A 71 -51.83 -14.23 -40.57
N GLU A 72 -51.01 -14.03 -39.55
CA GLU A 72 -51.45 -13.72 -38.19
C GLU A 72 -50.30 -13.03 -37.43
N GLU A 73 -50.66 -11.97 -36.72
CA GLU A 73 -49.78 -11.11 -35.93
C GLU A 73 -49.12 -11.94 -34.82
N GLY A 74 -47.81 -12.14 -34.90
CA GLY A 74 -47.04 -12.96 -33.96
C GLY A 74 -46.02 -12.13 -33.20
N GLU A 75 -46.48 -11.61 -32.07
CA GLU A 75 -45.77 -11.36 -30.80
C GLU A 75 -44.24 -11.20 -30.84
N ASN A 76 -43.77 -10.06 -30.31
CA ASN A 76 -42.41 -9.90 -29.77
C ASN A 76 -42.11 -11.11 -28.88
N GLU A 77 -41.29 -12.04 -29.35
CA GLU A 77 -40.66 -13.05 -28.50
C GLU A 77 -39.72 -12.31 -27.55
N ALA A 78 -40.27 -11.88 -26.40
CA ALA A 78 -39.49 -11.41 -25.28
C ALA A 78 -38.50 -12.53 -24.93
N GLU A 79 -37.20 -12.20 -24.98
CA GLU A 79 -36.12 -13.11 -24.58
C GLU A 79 -36.49 -13.74 -23.24
N ALA A 80 -36.75 -15.04 -23.23
CA ALA A 80 -37.23 -15.75 -22.06
C ALA A 80 -36.17 -15.65 -20.94
N GLU A 81 -36.44 -14.81 -19.94
CA GLU A 81 -35.59 -14.69 -18.75
C GLU A 81 -35.50 -16.05 -18.04
N SER A 82 -34.29 -16.51 -17.76
CA SER A 82 -34.04 -17.80 -17.11
C SER A 82 -34.74 -17.86 -15.75
N THR A 83 -35.77 -18.68 -15.63
CA THR A 83 -36.57 -18.91 -14.41
C THR A 83 -35.90 -19.89 -13.44
N GLN A 84 -34.57 -19.97 -13.44
CA GLN A 84 -33.86 -20.93 -12.60
C GLN A 84 -33.75 -20.43 -11.16
N GLU A 85 -34.60 -20.97 -10.28
CA GLU A 85 -34.55 -20.70 -8.84
C GLU A 85 -33.48 -21.57 -8.16
N PHE A 86 -32.62 -20.94 -7.34
CA PHE A 86 -31.59 -21.63 -6.57
C PHE A 86 -31.92 -21.60 -5.09
N THR A 87 -31.97 -22.80 -4.47
CA THR A 87 -32.09 -22.94 -3.02
C THR A 87 -30.72 -22.74 -2.35
N PRO A 88 -30.58 -21.86 -1.35
CA PRO A 88 -29.31 -21.62 -0.69
C PRO A 88 -28.85 -22.86 0.09
N VAL A 89 -27.61 -23.28 -0.14
CA VAL A 89 -26.99 -24.45 0.53
C VAL A 89 -26.69 -24.16 2.01
N VAL A 90 -26.49 -22.89 2.36
CA VAL A 90 -26.16 -22.45 3.72
C VAL A 90 -26.98 -21.22 4.06
N GLN A 91 -27.58 -21.22 5.25
CA GLN A 91 -28.18 -20.05 5.86
C GLN A 91 -27.16 -19.46 6.84
N LEU A 92 -26.88 -18.17 6.68
CA LEU A 92 -25.96 -17.44 7.56
C LEU A 92 -26.79 -16.49 8.41
N ASP A 93 -26.56 -16.52 9.71
CA ASP A 93 -27.15 -15.55 10.63
C ASP A 93 -26.45 -14.20 10.48
N GLU A 94 -27.20 -13.12 10.70
CA GLU A 94 -26.63 -11.78 10.73
C GLU A 94 -25.74 -11.62 11.96
N VAL A 95 -24.46 -11.31 11.74
CA VAL A 95 -23.46 -11.12 12.79
C VAL A 95 -23.08 -9.65 12.85
N GLU A 96 -23.09 -9.06 14.05
CA GLU A 96 -22.57 -7.72 14.27
C GLU A 96 -21.05 -7.71 14.09
N VAL A 97 -20.58 -7.01 13.06
CA VAL A 97 -19.14 -6.90 12.74
C VAL A 97 -18.60 -5.60 13.31
N LYS A 98 -17.68 -5.71 14.28
CA LYS A 98 -16.95 -4.57 14.82
C LYS A 98 -15.72 -4.27 13.97
N THR A 99 -15.46 -2.98 13.74
CA THR A 99 -14.31 -2.53 12.93
C THR A 99 -13.00 -2.53 13.71
N LEU A 100 -13.08 -2.54 15.04
CA LEU A 100 -11.95 -2.33 15.97
C LEU A 100 -11.24 -0.97 15.75
N GLU A 101 -12.01 0.01 15.28
CA GLU A 101 -11.62 1.43 15.11
C GLU A 101 -12.43 2.36 16.04
N GLU A 102 -13.27 1.81 16.94
CA GLU A 102 -14.27 2.55 17.75
C GLU A 102 -13.62 3.45 18.82
N ASP A 103 -12.51 3.02 19.39
CA ASP A 103 -11.74 3.73 20.43
C ASP A 103 -10.71 4.71 19.85
N GLU A 104 -10.77 4.95 18.54
CA GLU A 104 -9.79 5.77 17.83
C GLU A 104 -10.44 7.02 17.21
N GLU A 105 -9.66 8.10 17.18
CA GLU A 105 -10.00 9.36 16.54
C GLU A 105 -9.27 9.51 15.21
N ILE A 106 -9.99 9.95 14.18
CA ILE A 106 -9.43 10.19 12.85
C ILE A 106 -8.77 11.58 12.84
N ILE A 107 -7.43 11.62 12.84
CA ILE A 107 -6.65 12.87 12.73
C ILE A 107 -6.54 13.31 11.27
N PHE A 108 -6.42 12.34 10.36
CA PHE A 108 -6.27 12.58 8.94
C PHE A 108 -7.04 11.52 8.17
N LYS A 109 -7.70 11.92 7.09
CA LYS A 109 -8.38 11.02 6.15
C LYS A 109 -8.27 11.57 4.73
N MET A 110 -7.76 10.75 3.82
CA MET A 110 -7.64 11.14 2.41
C MET A 110 -7.58 9.94 1.48
N ARG A 111 -8.22 10.05 0.32
CA ARG A 111 -8.14 9.02 -0.73
C ARG A 111 -6.73 8.99 -1.32
N ALA A 112 -6.18 7.79 -1.46
CA ALA A 112 -4.86 7.54 -2.04
C ALA A 112 -4.82 6.20 -2.78
N ARG A 113 -3.77 6.01 -3.59
CA ARG A 113 -3.38 4.70 -4.11
C ARG A 113 -2.09 4.27 -3.44
N LEU A 114 -2.03 3.02 -3.03
CA LEU A 114 -0.90 2.44 -2.33
C LEU A 114 -0.23 1.35 -3.18
N TYR A 115 1.08 1.33 -3.13
CA TYR A 115 1.96 0.34 -3.73
C TYR A 115 2.86 -0.27 -2.67
N ARG A 116 3.28 -1.52 -2.92
CA ARG A 116 4.26 -2.24 -2.11
C ARG A 116 5.44 -2.65 -2.99
N PHE A 117 6.65 -2.55 -2.47
CA PHE A 117 7.86 -3.01 -3.15
C PHE A 117 8.15 -4.46 -2.76
N ALA A 118 7.73 -5.41 -3.60
CA ALA A 118 7.81 -6.83 -3.32
C ALA A 118 8.16 -7.64 -4.58
N GLU A 119 8.51 -8.91 -4.40
CA GLU A 119 8.65 -9.83 -5.51
C GLU A 119 7.26 -10.20 -6.03
N THR A 120 7.06 -10.12 -7.34
CA THR A 120 5.83 -10.64 -7.95
C THR A 120 5.83 -12.17 -7.98
N LEU A 121 4.65 -12.75 -8.19
CA LEU A 121 4.51 -14.20 -8.36
C LEU A 121 5.39 -14.76 -9.49
N LEU A 122 5.66 -13.96 -10.52
CA LEU A 122 6.53 -14.33 -11.64
C LEU A 122 8.02 -14.29 -11.28
N ASN A 123 8.41 -13.46 -10.30
CA ASN A 123 9.81 -13.22 -9.92
C ASN A 123 10.19 -13.84 -8.58
N LYS A 124 9.29 -14.62 -7.96
CA LYS A 124 9.47 -15.19 -6.62
C LYS A 124 10.75 -16.03 -6.54
N GLY A 125 11.64 -15.70 -5.60
CA GLY A 125 12.92 -16.37 -5.40
C GLY A 125 14.06 -15.86 -6.28
N THR A 126 13.82 -14.84 -7.12
CA THR A 126 14.85 -14.23 -7.97
C THR A 126 15.54 -13.04 -7.29
N GLY A 127 15.02 -12.56 -6.16
CA GLY A 127 15.51 -11.33 -5.49
C GLY A 127 15.08 -10.04 -6.18
N LYS A 128 14.36 -10.11 -7.31
CA LYS A 128 13.91 -8.96 -8.08
C LYS A 128 12.58 -8.45 -7.54
N LYS A 129 12.63 -7.28 -6.91
CA LYS A 129 11.45 -6.57 -6.38
C LYS A 129 11.00 -5.49 -7.35
N GLU A 130 9.69 -5.30 -7.42
CA GLU A 130 9.06 -4.26 -8.22
C GLU A 130 7.89 -3.63 -7.46
N TRP A 131 7.42 -2.48 -7.94
CA TRP A 131 6.27 -1.80 -7.34
C TRP A 131 4.98 -2.48 -7.79
N ILE A 132 4.29 -3.12 -6.85
CA ILE A 132 3.01 -3.80 -7.06
C ILE A 132 1.90 -2.92 -6.48
N GLU A 133 0.81 -2.72 -7.23
CA GLU A 133 -0.37 -2.05 -6.69
C GLU A 133 -1.00 -2.89 -5.58
N ARG A 134 -1.10 -2.30 -4.40
CA ARG A 134 -1.64 -2.95 -3.21
C ARG A 134 -3.13 -2.63 -3.05
N GLY A 135 -3.54 -1.41 -3.38
CA GLY A 135 -4.95 -1.03 -3.44
C GLY A 135 -5.18 0.48 -3.51
N VAL A 136 -6.45 0.84 -3.70
CA VAL A 136 -6.95 2.22 -3.67
C VAL A 136 -7.99 2.35 -2.58
N GLY A 137 -7.91 3.42 -1.79
CA GLY A 137 -8.89 3.70 -0.75
C GLY A 137 -8.53 4.88 0.12
N GLU A 138 -9.14 4.97 1.30
CA GLU A 138 -8.93 6.07 2.23
C GLU A 138 -7.80 5.73 3.21
N ALA A 139 -6.72 6.50 3.16
CA ALA A 139 -5.66 6.47 4.16
C ALA A 139 -6.10 7.29 5.38
N LYS A 140 -6.13 6.63 6.55
CA LYS A 140 -6.51 7.23 7.83
C LYS A 140 -5.33 7.22 8.80
N LEU A 141 -5.06 8.34 9.46
CA LEU A 141 -4.26 8.36 10.69
C LEU A 141 -5.21 8.31 11.87
N LEU A 142 -5.12 7.23 12.65
CA LEU A 142 -6.01 6.93 13.76
C LEU A 142 -5.23 7.06 15.07
N LYS A 143 -5.74 7.86 16.00
CA LYS A 143 -5.17 8.03 17.35
C LYS A 143 -6.07 7.36 18.37
N HIS A 144 -5.50 6.44 19.15
CA HIS A 144 -6.20 5.80 20.25
C HIS A 144 -6.54 6.81 21.34
N ARG A 145 -7.79 6.81 21.83
CA ARG A 145 -8.27 7.78 22.84
C ARG A 145 -7.53 7.65 24.17
N GLU A 146 -7.32 6.42 24.64
CA GLU A 146 -6.66 6.17 25.93
C GLU A 146 -5.13 6.28 25.84
N HIS A 147 -4.48 5.51 24.97
CA HIS A 147 -3.02 5.44 24.90
C HIS A 147 -2.37 6.50 24.02
N SER A 148 -3.16 7.34 23.32
CA SER A 148 -2.67 8.34 22.36
C SER A 148 -1.77 7.81 21.23
N LYS A 149 -1.65 6.48 21.08
CA LYS A 149 -0.88 5.83 20.02
C LYS A 149 -1.52 6.09 18.66
N ILE A 150 -0.70 6.36 17.65
CA ILE A 150 -1.16 6.69 16.31
C ILE A 150 -0.74 5.60 15.33
N ARG A 151 -1.69 5.11 14.52
CA ARG A 151 -1.45 4.16 13.43
C ARG A 151 -1.94 4.69 12.08
N LEU A 152 -1.30 4.22 11.01
CA LEU A 152 -1.80 4.36 9.65
C LEU A 152 -2.64 3.14 9.32
N LEU A 153 -3.91 3.37 8.98
CA LEU A 153 -4.83 2.34 8.53
C LEU A 153 -5.39 2.72 7.16
N MET A 154 -5.37 1.79 6.22
CA MET A 154 -5.96 1.98 4.90
C MET A 154 -6.72 0.72 4.49
N ARG A 155 -7.95 0.90 3.99
CA ARG A 155 -8.79 -0.18 3.47
C ARG A 155 -9.02 0.01 1.98
N GLN A 156 -9.05 -1.08 1.23
CA GLN A 156 -9.37 -1.07 -0.19
C GLN A 156 -10.86 -0.80 -0.40
N GLU A 157 -11.17 0.07 -1.36
CA GLU A 157 -12.56 0.34 -1.76
C GLU A 157 -13.26 -0.94 -2.26
N LYS A 158 -14.57 -1.03 -2.02
CA LYS A 158 -15.45 -2.18 -2.33
C LYS A 158 -15.20 -3.43 -1.49
N THR A 159 -13.96 -3.90 -1.36
CA THR A 159 -13.64 -5.13 -0.61
C THR A 159 -13.49 -4.89 0.89
N MET A 160 -13.24 -3.66 1.32
CA MET A 160 -12.98 -3.25 2.70
C MET A 160 -11.81 -3.98 3.40
N LYS A 161 -10.99 -4.70 2.62
CA LYS A 161 -9.79 -5.38 3.09
C LYS A 161 -8.76 -4.36 3.56
N ILE A 162 -8.10 -4.65 4.67
CA ILE A 162 -6.99 -3.85 5.17
C ILE A 162 -5.80 -4.05 4.23
N ILE A 163 -5.24 -2.94 3.74
CA ILE A 163 -4.08 -2.98 2.84
C ILE A 163 -2.80 -2.43 3.48
N VAL A 164 -2.96 -1.61 4.54
CA VAL A 164 -1.92 -1.13 5.45
C VAL A 164 -2.49 -1.01 6.85
N ASN A 165 -1.74 -1.49 7.82
CA ASN A 165 -1.97 -1.34 9.25
C ASN A 165 -0.62 -1.37 9.99
N HIS A 166 -0.05 -0.20 10.25
CA HIS A 166 1.17 -0.09 11.05
C HIS A 166 1.14 1.14 11.96
N VAL A 167 1.88 1.06 13.07
CA VAL A 167 2.07 2.19 13.99
C VAL A 167 2.95 3.25 13.32
N ILE A 168 2.70 4.53 13.63
CA ILE A 168 3.57 5.64 13.23
C ILE A 168 4.78 5.66 14.16
N ASP A 169 5.87 5.04 13.72
CA ASP A 169 7.15 5.09 14.43
C ASP A 169 7.91 6.39 14.08
N PRO A 170 8.47 7.12 15.07
CA PRO A 170 9.29 8.31 14.83
C PRO A 170 10.50 8.07 13.92
N ARG A 171 10.97 6.83 13.79
CA ARG A 171 12.11 6.44 12.95
C ARG A 171 11.74 6.29 11.47
N ILE A 172 10.46 6.22 11.13
CA ILE A 172 10.01 6.12 9.74
C ILE A 172 10.41 7.41 8.99
N GLN A 173 10.94 7.28 7.78
CA GLN A 173 11.31 8.43 6.96
C GLN A 173 10.49 8.44 5.68
N LEU A 174 9.65 9.47 5.52
CA LEU A 174 8.95 9.73 4.26
C LEU A 174 9.93 10.34 3.25
N GLN A 175 10.27 9.59 2.22
CA GLN A 175 11.13 10.01 1.13
C GLN A 175 10.29 10.39 -0.10
N PRO A 176 10.62 11.49 -0.81
CA PRO A 176 9.93 11.84 -2.04
C PRO A 176 10.26 10.79 -3.12
N ASN A 177 9.27 10.42 -3.92
CA ASN A 177 9.51 9.57 -5.07
C ASN A 177 10.12 10.40 -6.21
N ALA A 178 11.30 10.02 -6.72
CA ALA A 178 11.99 10.77 -7.76
C ALA A 178 11.09 10.96 -9.01
N GLY A 179 10.88 12.21 -9.41
CA GLY A 179 10.03 12.55 -10.56
C GLY A 179 8.51 12.51 -10.28
N ASN A 180 8.08 12.31 -9.03
CA ASN A 180 6.66 12.35 -8.66
C ASN A 180 6.44 13.07 -7.32
N ASP A 181 6.03 14.34 -7.41
CA ASP A 181 5.70 15.22 -6.28
C ASP A 181 4.38 14.87 -5.57
N LYS A 182 3.61 13.92 -6.11
CA LYS A 182 2.35 13.44 -5.53
C LYS A 182 2.50 12.18 -4.70
N SER A 183 3.74 11.71 -4.50
CA SER A 183 4.00 10.40 -3.90
C SER A 183 5.10 10.42 -2.83
N TRP A 184 4.89 9.63 -1.78
CA TRP A 184 5.88 9.39 -0.72
C TRP A 184 6.19 7.90 -0.60
N VAL A 185 7.44 7.59 -0.23
CA VAL A 185 7.96 6.24 -0.03
C VAL A 185 8.46 6.10 1.40
N TRP A 186 8.18 4.98 2.07
CA TRP A 186 8.71 4.68 3.39
C TRP A 186 8.77 3.17 3.66
N GLY A 187 9.58 2.75 4.64
CA GLY A 187 9.57 1.40 5.18
C GLY A 187 8.86 1.35 6.54
N ALA A 188 8.11 0.28 6.81
CA ALA A 188 7.44 0.05 8.10
C ALA A 188 7.15 -1.44 8.35
N TRP A 189 7.08 -1.81 9.63
CA TRP A 189 6.56 -3.10 10.07
C TRP A 189 5.03 -3.09 10.04
N ASP A 190 4.45 -3.81 9.10
CA ASP A 190 3.01 -3.80 8.79
C ASP A 190 2.33 -5.09 9.22
N PHE A 191 1.05 -4.98 9.63
CA PHE A 191 0.20 -6.06 10.10
C PHE A 191 -1.10 -6.19 9.27
N SER A 192 -1.09 -5.83 7.98
CA SER A 192 -2.31 -5.89 7.15
C SER A 192 -2.75 -7.32 6.79
N GLU A 193 -1.83 -8.29 6.79
CA GLU A 193 -2.10 -9.70 6.44
C GLU A 193 -2.20 -10.63 7.67
N GLY A 194 -2.20 -10.08 8.89
CA GLY A 194 -2.24 -10.86 10.13
C GLY A 194 -0.88 -11.37 10.63
N GLU A 195 0.20 -11.03 9.93
CA GLU A 195 1.58 -11.25 10.36
C GLU A 195 2.35 -9.93 10.32
N LEU A 196 3.30 -9.75 11.23
CA LEU A 196 4.15 -8.56 11.28
C LEU A 196 5.31 -8.70 10.29
N VAL A 197 5.28 -7.93 9.21
CA VAL A 197 6.26 -8.02 8.11
C VAL A 197 6.88 -6.65 7.84
N ASP A 198 8.18 -6.60 7.62
CA ASP A 198 8.86 -5.37 7.17
C ASP A 198 8.63 -5.14 5.69
N GLU A 199 8.00 -4.01 5.37
CA GLU A 199 7.57 -3.68 4.01
C GLU A 199 7.91 -2.26 3.62
N VAL A 200 8.16 -2.07 2.33
CA VAL A 200 8.40 -0.76 1.74
C VAL A 200 7.17 -0.36 0.92
N PHE A 201 6.57 0.76 1.30
CA PHE A 201 5.37 1.30 0.71
C PHE A 201 5.66 2.52 -0.13
N ALA A 202 4.82 2.74 -1.14
CA ALA A 202 4.67 4.04 -1.78
C ALA A 202 3.19 4.42 -1.80
N ILE A 203 2.87 5.64 -1.41
CA ILE A 203 1.52 6.18 -1.47
C ILE A 203 1.49 7.32 -2.49
N ARG A 204 0.46 7.35 -3.32
CA ARG A 204 0.22 8.39 -4.32
C ARG A 204 -1.13 9.05 -4.09
N PHE A 205 -1.13 10.38 -4.08
CA PHE A 205 -2.32 11.22 -3.96
C PHE A 205 -2.73 11.80 -5.31
N ALA A 206 -3.94 12.37 -5.35
CA ALA A 206 -4.47 12.99 -6.56
C ALA A 206 -3.60 14.17 -7.04
N ASN A 207 -3.18 15.04 -6.11
CA ASN A 207 -2.46 16.29 -6.34
C ASN A 207 -1.28 16.44 -5.37
N ALA A 208 -0.32 17.31 -5.70
CA ALA A 208 0.88 17.54 -4.87
C ALA A 208 0.52 18.16 -3.50
N GLU A 209 -0.45 19.07 -3.46
CA GLU A 209 -0.94 19.67 -2.20
C GLU A 209 -1.45 18.61 -1.21
N ASN A 210 -2.13 17.58 -1.72
CA ASN A 210 -2.62 16.48 -0.91
C ASN A 210 -1.49 15.63 -0.36
N ALA A 211 -0.44 15.41 -1.16
CA ALA A 211 0.76 14.73 -0.70
C ALA A 211 1.47 15.53 0.40
N THR A 212 1.55 16.86 0.28
CA THR A 212 2.10 17.72 1.34
C THR A 212 1.28 17.65 2.62
N LYS A 213 -0.06 17.77 2.53
CA LYS A 213 -0.96 17.64 3.69
C LYS A 213 -0.79 16.31 4.41
N PHE A 214 -0.62 15.22 3.66
CA PHE A 214 -0.34 13.91 4.26
C PHE A 214 1.01 13.90 4.98
N LYS A 215 2.07 14.42 4.37
CA LYS A 215 3.40 14.49 4.99
C LYS A 215 3.37 15.31 6.28
N ASP A 216 2.68 16.45 6.28
CA ASP A 216 2.56 17.31 7.46
C ASP A 216 1.83 16.59 8.58
N ALA A 217 0.68 15.95 8.28
CA ALA A 217 -0.07 15.15 9.25
C ALA A 217 0.74 13.96 9.78
N PHE A 218 1.49 13.28 8.92
CA PHE A 218 2.35 12.16 9.30
C PHE A 218 3.50 12.62 10.21
N THR A 219 4.16 13.72 9.87
CA THR A 219 5.25 14.28 10.69
C THR A 219 4.75 14.75 12.05
N ASN A 220 3.56 15.37 12.10
CA ASN A 220 2.92 15.74 13.36
C ASN A 220 2.60 14.51 14.21
N ALA A 221 2.09 13.44 13.59
CA ALA A 221 1.86 12.17 14.28
C ALA A 221 3.15 11.56 14.83
N GLN A 222 4.27 11.63 14.08
CA GLN A 222 5.58 11.19 14.56
C GLN A 222 6.07 11.97 15.76
N GLN A 223 5.85 13.29 15.79
CA GLN A 223 6.21 14.12 16.95
C GLN A 223 5.40 13.72 18.20
N VAL A 224 4.11 13.46 18.06
CA VAL A 224 3.27 12.97 19.17
C VAL A 224 3.78 11.61 19.65
N MET A 225 4.06 10.69 18.73
CA MET A 225 4.57 9.36 19.07
C MET A 225 5.96 9.41 19.72
N ALA A 226 6.83 10.33 19.29
CA ALA A 226 8.15 10.50 19.89
C ALA A 226 8.06 10.96 21.35
N LYS A 227 7.16 11.88 21.66
CA LYS A 227 6.90 12.34 23.04
C LYS A 227 6.37 11.21 23.93
N LEU A 228 5.43 10.42 23.41
CA LEU A 228 4.89 9.26 24.12
C LEU A 228 5.98 8.20 24.40
N ILE A 229 6.86 7.93 23.44
CA ILE A 229 7.97 6.97 23.64
C ILE A 229 9.01 7.51 24.63
N ALA A 230 9.20 8.83 24.70
CA ALA A 230 10.09 9.48 25.65
C ALA A 230 9.52 9.55 27.09
N GLY A 231 8.29 9.10 27.33
CA GLY A 231 7.64 9.13 28.65
C GLY A 231 7.09 10.51 29.04
N GLU A 232 6.91 11.43 28.09
CA GLU A 232 6.15 12.66 28.30
C GLU A 232 4.65 12.32 28.17
N ASP A 233 4.11 11.66 29.19
CA ASP A 233 2.69 11.32 29.21
C ASP A 233 1.81 12.58 29.30
N GLY A 234 0.74 12.58 28.50
CA GLY A 234 -0.41 13.47 28.70
C GLY A 234 -1.10 13.19 30.05
N PRO A 235 -2.20 13.90 30.38
CA PRO A 235 -2.75 13.93 31.74
C PRO A 235 -2.95 12.52 32.33
N PRO A 236 -2.65 12.34 33.62
CA PRO A 236 -2.54 11.02 34.26
C PRO A 236 -3.82 10.21 34.08
N ASN A 237 -3.66 8.95 33.67
CA ASN A 237 -4.73 7.97 33.71
C ASN A 237 -4.70 7.28 35.09
N PRO A 238 -5.71 7.49 35.95
CA PRO A 238 -5.76 6.90 37.29
C PRO A 238 -5.69 5.36 37.28
N GLN A 239 -6.15 4.71 36.20
CA GLN A 239 -6.04 3.26 36.03
C GLN A 239 -4.61 2.79 35.75
N ALA A 240 -3.80 3.59 35.04
CA ALA A 240 -2.41 3.25 34.75
C ALA A 240 -1.54 3.42 36.01
N ASP A 241 -1.79 4.49 36.77
CA ASP A 241 -1.11 4.72 38.05
C ASP A 241 -1.47 3.64 39.08
N SER A 242 -2.76 3.28 39.19
CA SER A 242 -3.21 2.20 40.08
C SER A 242 -2.65 0.83 39.67
N ALA A 243 -2.52 0.54 38.38
CA ALA A 243 -1.92 -0.70 37.90
C ALA A 243 -0.40 -0.75 38.15
N ALA A 244 0.30 0.37 37.96
CA ALA A 244 1.73 0.49 38.26
C ALA A 244 2.00 0.35 39.76
N GLU A 245 1.13 0.90 40.60
CA GLU A 245 1.21 0.79 42.07
C GLU A 245 0.83 -0.62 42.56
N ALA A 246 -0.10 -1.32 41.89
CA ALA A 246 -0.39 -2.73 42.17
C ALA A 246 0.78 -3.65 41.77
N LEU A 247 1.45 -3.37 40.65
CA LEU A 247 2.62 -4.13 40.19
C LEU A 247 3.85 -3.92 41.07
N SER A 248 4.07 -2.69 41.58
CA SER A 248 5.20 -2.41 42.48
C SER A 248 5.04 -3.03 43.87
N ASN A 249 3.79 -3.30 44.28
CA ASN A 249 3.47 -3.96 45.55
C ASN A 249 3.55 -5.50 45.49
N LEU A 250 3.74 -6.10 44.31
CA LEU A 250 3.86 -7.55 44.17
C LEU A 250 5.33 -7.99 44.35
N LYS A 251 5.75 -8.22 45.60
CA LYS A 251 7.04 -8.87 45.90
C LYS A 251 6.92 -10.38 45.67
N THR A 252 7.65 -10.91 44.69
CA THR A 252 7.93 -12.35 44.56
C THR A 252 8.78 -12.79 45.75
N SER A 253 8.22 -13.63 46.62
CA SER A 253 9.02 -14.39 47.58
C SER A 253 9.47 -15.68 46.90
N GLU A 254 10.76 -15.76 46.59
CA GLU A 254 11.43 -17.05 46.41
C GLU A 254 11.54 -17.77 47.76
N GLU A 255 11.62 -19.10 47.67
CA GLU A 255 11.89 -20.09 48.73
C GLU A 255 10.70 -20.57 49.59
N GLN A 256 10.11 -21.69 49.15
CA GLN A 256 9.78 -22.77 50.09
C GLN A 256 10.38 -24.09 49.62
N LYS A 257 11.47 -24.44 50.30
CA LYS A 257 12.14 -25.73 50.31
C LYS A 257 11.16 -26.80 50.80
N VAL A 258 10.84 -27.79 49.96
CA VAL A 258 10.04 -28.96 50.35
C VAL A 258 10.96 -29.94 51.08
N GLU A 259 10.76 -30.07 52.39
CA GLU A 259 11.29 -31.19 53.19
C GLU A 259 10.30 -32.36 53.08
N ASP A 260 10.72 -33.42 52.39
CA ASP A 260 10.03 -34.71 52.41
C ASP A 260 10.12 -35.31 53.82
N THR A 261 8.97 -35.49 54.47
CA THR A 261 8.81 -36.44 55.57
C THR A 261 7.70 -37.41 55.20
N GLU A 262 8.07 -38.50 54.54
CA GLU A 262 7.20 -39.66 54.33
C GLU A 262 7.41 -40.64 55.50
N GLN A 263 6.43 -40.73 56.39
CA GLN A 263 6.26 -41.86 57.29
C GLN A 263 4.89 -42.51 57.05
N ALA A 264 4.98 -43.83 56.80
CA ALA A 264 4.00 -44.88 57.07
C ALA A 264 2.82 -45.06 56.09
N ALA A 265 2.99 -46.06 55.21
CA ALA A 265 2.17 -47.28 55.22
C ALA A 265 3.02 -48.49 54.76
#